data_AF-A0A3E0U5J9-F1
#
_entry.id   AF-A0A3E0U5J9-F1
#
_cell.length_a   1.000
_cell.length_b   1.000
_cell.length_c   1.000
_cell.angle_alpha   90.00
_cell.angle_beta   90.00
_cell.angle_gamma   90.00
#
_symmetry.space_group_name_H-M   'P 1'
#
loop_
_entity.id
_entity.type
_entity.pdbx_description
1 polymer ?
#
loop_
_entity_poly.entity_id
_entity_poly.type
_entity_poly.pdbx_seq_one_letter_code
_entity_poly.pdbx_strand_id
1 'polypeptide(L)'
;MKNILILIVFAAVFLHFYPQPAVTTWYEEKKEAMLEMFSDATDTKVRLKADRVFKDIEPKFNQFRPSEIKRVEQITSSRKAIVSYYNEYCANKRDTKLYAKNQALVCQTMSKYSSFF
;
A
#
# COMPACT_ATOMS: atom_id res chain seq x y z
N MET A 1 40.86 -23.56 -12.71
CA MET A 1 39.61 -22.84 -13.07
C MET A 1 38.58 -23.66 -13.86
N LYS A 2 38.84 -24.94 -14.21
CA LYS A 2 37.86 -25.81 -14.89
C LYS A 2 36.87 -26.51 -13.91
N ASN A 3 37.33 -26.83 -12.71
CA ASN A 3 36.53 -27.56 -11.72
C ASN A 3 35.44 -26.71 -11.06
N ILE A 4 35.65 -25.39 -10.96
CA ILE A 4 34.64 -24.46 -10.43
C ILE A 4 33.46 -24.33 -11.40
N LEU A 5 33.74 -24.24 -12.71
CA LEU A 5 32.70 -24.21 -13.75
C LEU A 5 31.84 -25.48 -13.72
N ILE A 6 32.46 -26.65 -13.55
CA ILE A 6 31.75 -27.93 -13.47
C ILE A 6 30.82 -27.97 -12.25
N LEU A 7 31.27 -27.49 -11.09
CA LEU A 7 30.46 -27.44 -9.87
C LEU A 7 29.25 -26.50 -10.01
N ILE A 8 29.43 -25.34 -10.63
CA ILE A 8 28.33 -24.39 -10.89
C ILE A 8 27.30 -25.02 -11.84
N VAL A 9 27.76 -25.67 -12.91
CA VAL A 9 26.87 -26.36 -13.87
C VAL A 9 26.10 -27.49 -13.20
N PHE A 10 26.76 -28.30 -12.37
CA PHE A 10 26.09 -29.36 -11.61
C PHE A 10 25.05 -28.82 -10.64
N ALA A 11 25.34 -27.73 -9.93
CA ALA A 11 24.39 -27.11 -9.01
C ALA A 11 23.15 -26.58 -9.74
N ALA A 12 23.34 -25.95 -10.90
CA ALA A 12 22.23 -25.44 -11.72
C ALA A 12 21.35 -26.58 -12.27
N VAL A 13 21.95 -27.66 -12.77
CA VAL A 13 21.23 -28.85 -13.24
C VAL A 13 20.51 -29.53 -12.08
N PHE A 14 21.15 -29.69 -10.92
CA PHE A 14 20.54 -30.31 -9.76
C PHE A 14 19.32 -29.53 -9.25
N LEU A 15 19.42 -28.20 -9.13
CA LEU A 15 18.29 -27.34 -8.74
C LEU A 15 17.17 -27.32 -9.79
N HIS A 16 17.50 -27.50 -11.07
CA HIS A 16 16.50 -27.55 -12.14
C HIS A 16 15.69 -28.84 -12.15
N PHE A 17 16.33 -29.99 -11.90
CA PHE A 17 15.69 -31.32 -11.99
C PHE A 17 15.16 -31.87 -10.66
N TYR A 18 15.62 -31.34 -9.51
CA TYR A 18 15.13 -31.73 -8.18
C TYR A 18 14.61 -30.52 -7.39
N PRO A 19 13.42 -29.98 -7.75
CA PRO A 19 12.79 -28.92 -6.97
C PRO A 19 12.43 -29.46 -5.58
N GLN A 20 13.18 -29.03 -4.56
CA GLN A 20 12.88 -29.40 -3.17
C GLN A 20 11.77 -28.49 -2.62
N PRO A 21 10.62 -29.05 -2.18
CA PRO A 21 9.47 -28.25 -1.75
C PRO A 21 9.77 -27.33 -0.55
N ALA A 22 10.72 -27.71 0.31
CA ALA A 22 11.16 -26.90 1.45
C ALA A 22 11.94 -25.64 1.04
N VAL A 23 12.65 -25.68 -0.10
CA VAL A 23 13.41 -24.53 -0.62
C VAL A 23 12.46 -23.56 -1.30
N THR A 24 11.41 -24.06 -1.95
CA THR A 24 10.38 -23.21 -2.58
C THR A 24 9.52 -22.49 -1.56
N THR A 25 9.13 -23.14 -0.45
CA THR A 25 8.35 -22.47 0.61
C THR A 25 9.18 -21.42 1.35
N TRP A 26 10.43 -21.73 1.68
CA TRP A 26 11.35 -20.73 2.26
C TRP A 26 11.60 -19.55 1.30
N TYR A 27 11.72 -19.81 0.00
CA TYR A 27 11.91 -18.75 -1.00
C TYR A 27 10.66 -17.86 -1.13
N GLU A 28 9.47 -18.43 -1.20
CA GLU A 28 8.23 -17.64 -1.28
C GLU A 28 7.97 -16.87 0.02
N GLU A 29 8.18 -17.46 1.20
CA GLU A 29 8.09 -16.75 2.49
C GLU A 29 9.08 -15.59 2.57
N LYS A 30 10.33 -15.81 2.13
CA LYS A 30 11.34 -14.75 2.10
C LYS A 30 11.01 -13.68 1.10
N LYS A 31 10.45 -14.03 -0.06
CA LYS A 31 10.03 -13.09 -1.09
C LYS A 31 8.85 -12.24 -0.63
N GLU A 32 7.84 -12.82 0.01
CA GLU A 32 6.73 -12.08 0.60
C GLU A 32 7.20 -11.14 1.70
N ALA A 33 8.04 -11.62 2.63
CA ALA A 33 8.62 -10.79 3.68
C ALA A 33 9.52 -9.67 3.10
N MET A 34 10.26 -9.95 2.02
CA MET A 34 11.08 -8.94 1.35
C MET A 34 10.20 -7.89 0.65
N LEU A 35 9.13 -8.31 -0.02
CA LEU A 35 8.18 -7.41 -0.67
C LEU A 35 7.46 -6.52 0.35
N GLU A 36 7.08 -7.08 1.49
CA GLU A 36 6.50 -6.34 2.61
C GLU A 36 7.51 -5.32 3.17
N MET A 37 8.76 -5.75 3.39
CA MET A 37 9.84 -4.87 3.87
C MET A 37 10.23 -3.78 2.86
N PHE A 38 10.23 -4.07 1.55
CA PHE A 38 10.46 -3.08 0.51
C PHE A 38 9.26 -2.16 0.32
N SER A 39 8.02 -2.63 0.50
CA SER A 39 6.83 -1.79 0.52
C SER A 39 6.91 -0.77 1.66
N ASP A 40 7.32 -1.21 2.86
CA ASP A 40 7.52 -0.34 4.02
C ASP A 40 8.77 0.55 3.90
N ALA A 41 9.83 0.11 3.22
CA ALA A 41 11.05 0.92 3.02
C ALA A 41 10.93 1.92 1.86
N THR A 42 10.17 1.60 0.81
CA THR A 42 9.80 2.53 -0.27
C THR A 42 8.65 3.47 0.13
N ASP A 43 8.21 3.38 1.39
CA ASP A 43 7.13 4.16 1.97
C ASP A 43 7.38 5.68 1.89
N THR A 44 8.60 6.17 1.66
CA THR A 44 8.80 7.61 1.41
C THR A 44 8.01 8.14 0.21
N LYS A 45 7.98 7.41 -0.92
CA LYS A 45 7.16 7.79 -2.09
C LYS A 45 5.66 7.55 -1.86
N VAL A 46 5.31 6.60 -1.00
CA VAL A 46 3.93 6.21 -0.68
C VAL A 46 3.32 7.17 0.34
N ARG A 47 4.04 7.52 1.40
CA ARG A 47 3.76 8.58 2.37
C ARG A 47 3.67 9.94 1.70
N LEU A 48 4.55 10.24 0.72
CA LEU A 48 4.41 11.41 -0.17
C LEU A 48 3.10 11.45 -0.97
N LYS A 49 2.40 10.32 -1.15
CA LYS A 49 1.06 10.26 -1.77
C LYS A 49 -0.03 10.44 -0.72
N ALA A 50 0.09 9.79 0.44
CA ALA A 50 -0.87 9.95 1.53
C ALA A 50 -0.93 11.39 2.08
N ASP A 51 0.24 11.99 2.31
CA ASP A 51 0.40 13.40 2.67
C ASP A 51 -0.18 14.32 1.61
N ARG A 52 -0.08 13.95 0.32
CA ARG A 52 -0.66 14.72 -0.78
C ARG A 52 -2.18 14.73 -0.74
N VAL A 53 -2.80 13.58 -0.48
CA VAL A 53 -4.26 13.50 -0.30
C VAL A 53 -4.70 14.37 0.86
N PHE A 54 -3.99 14.33 2.00
CA PHE A 54 -4.29 15.19 3.14
C PHE A 54 -4.18 16.69 2.78
N LYS A 55 -3.05 17.09 2.18
CA LYS A 55 -2.81 18.49 1.75
C LYS A 55 -3.81 19.00 0.72
N ASP A 56 -4.40 18.14 -0.09
CA ASP A 56 -5.45 18.54 -1.04
C ASP A 56 -6.81 18.76 -0.36
N ILE A 57 -7.05 18.14 0.81
CA ILE A 57 -8.28 18.31 1.59
C ILE A 57 -8.13 19.48 2.58
N GLU A 58 -6.93 19.72 3.10
CA GLU A 58 -6.60 20.76 4.11
C GLU A 58 -7.15 22.17 3.79
N PRO A 59 -7.04 22.71 2.54
CA PRO A 59 -7.62 24.01 2.19
C PRO A 59 -9.13 24.10 2.37
N LYS A 60 -9.79 22.94 2.45
CA LYS A 60 -11.24 22.82 2.60
C LYS A 60 -11.65 22.48 4.03
N PHE A 61 -10.73 22.50 5.01
CA PHE A 61 -11.03 22.22 6.41
C PHE A 61 -11.93 23.27 7.08
N ASN A 62 -12.09 24.45 6.48
CA ASN A 62 -13.01 25.49 6.96
C ASN A 62 -14.47 25.05 7.08
N GLN A 63 -14.92 24.07 6.29
CA GLN A 63 -16.27 23.46 6.36
C GLN A 63 -16.32 22.17 7.20
N PHE A 64 -15.19 21.74 7.76
CA PHE A 64 -15.10 20.53 8.59
C PHE A 64 -15.17 20.92 10.06
N ARG A 65 -15.85 20.10 10.87
CA ARG A 65 -15.75 20.20 12.32
C ARG A 65 -14.41 19.66 12.81
N PRO A 66 -13.92 20.08 13.99
CA PRO A 66 -12.68 19.52 14.57
C PRO A 66 -12.66 17.99 14.67
N SER A 67 -13.83 17.38 14.94
CA SER A 67 -13.97 15.92 14.97
C SER A 67 -13.84 15.26 13.58
N GLU A 68 -14.27 15.97 12.53
CA GLU A 68 -14.16 15.51 11.14
C GLU A 68 -12.73 15.67 10.63
N ILE A 69 -12.03 16.73 11.01
CA ILE A 69 -10.61 16.92 10.68
C ILE A 69 -9.79 15.76 11.25
N LYS A 70 -10.00 15.41 12.52
CA LYS A 70 -9.36 14.22 13.14
C LYS A 70 -9.69 12.93 12.40
N ARG A 71 -10.92 12.80 11.89
CA ARG A 71 -11.31 11.64 11.08
C ARG A 71 -10.56 11.63 9.74
N VAL A 72 -10.39 12.79 9.09
CA VAL A 72 -9.60 12.93 7.86
C VAL A 72 -8.13 12.57 8.10
N GLU A 73 -7.52 13.08 9.17
CA GLU A 73 -6.14 12.72 9.56
C GLU A 73 -5.96 11.20 9.71
N GLN A 74 -6.92 10.52 10.36
CA GLN A 74 -6.89 9.07 10.53
C GLN A 74 -6.95 8.32 9.20
N ILE A 75 -7.85 8.71 8.30
CA ILE A 75 -8.04 8.02 7.01
C ILE A 75 -6.92 8.34 6.01
N THR A 76 -6.23 9.49 6.15
CA THR A 76 -5.08 9.86 5.32
C THR A 76 -3.72 9.54 5.96
N SER A 77 -3.71 8.83 7.10
CA SER A 77 -2.47 8.47 7.83
C SER A 77 -1.51 7.59 7.02
N SER A 78 -2.03 6.81 6.07
CA SER A 78 -1.25 5.93 5.21
C SER A 78 -2.00 5.63 3.92
N ARG A 79 -1.29 5.13 2.89
CA ARG A 79 -1.95 4.63 1.67
C ARG A 79 -2.95 3.51 2.00
N LYS A 80 -2.59 2.58 2.88
CA LYS A 80 -3.48 1.48 3.28
C LYS A 80 -4.78 1.99 3.89
N ALA A 81 -4.71 3.02 4.75
CA ALA A 81 -5.88 3.66 5.32
C ALA A 81 -6.76 4.34 4.24
N ILE A 82 -6.14 5.03 3.28
CA ILE A 82 -6.83 5.69 2.15
C ILE A 82 -7.55 4.66 1.28
N VAL A 83 -6.86 3.60 0.86
CA VAL A 83 -7.43 2.54 0.00
C VAL A 83 -8.55 1.80 0.71
N SER A 84 -8.35 1.43 1.97
CA SER A 84 -9.37 0.79 2.79
C SER A 84 -10.61 1.67 2.91
N TYR A 85 -10.42 2.95 3.25
CA TYR A 85 -11.51 3.91 3.37
C TYR A 85 -12.24 4.12 2.04
N TYR A 86 -11.50 4.29 0.94
CA TYR A 86 -12.07 4.52 -0.38
C TYR A 86 -12.95 3.34 -0.83
N ASN A 87 -12.44 2.12 -0.70
CA ASN A 87 -13.18 0.92 -1.09
C ASN A 87 -14.42 0.69 -0.21
N GLU A 88 -14.32 0.96 1.08
CA GLU A 88 -15.43 0.74 2.01
C GLU A 88 -16.49 1.84 1.93
N TYR A 89 -16.09 3.12 1.91
CA TYR A 89 -17.00 4.27 2.08
C TYR A 89 -17.27 5.06 0.80
N CYS A 90 -16.34 5.11 -0.14
CA CYS A 90 -16.55 5.91 -1.36
C CYS A 90 -17.32 5.18 -2.45
N ALA A 91 -17.46 3.84 -2.35
CA ALA A 91 -18.26 3.07 -3.28
C ALA A 91 -19.77 3.30 -3.08
N ASN A 92 -20.32 3.05 -1.88
CA ASN A 92 -21.76 3.20 -1.61
C ASN A 92 -22.14 3.34 -0.11
N LYS A 93 -21.17 3.51 0.80
CA LYS A 93 -21.42 3.44 2.25
C LYS A 93 -21.23 4.79 2.93
N ARG A 94 -22.16 5.16 3.81
CA ARG A 94 -22.07 6.41 4.57
C ARG A 94 -21.12 6.29 5.77
N ASP A 95 -20.15 7.19 5.88
CA ASP A 95 -19.35 7.37 7.10
C ASP A 95 -20.12 8.26 8.09
N THR A 96 -20.50 7.70 9.23
CA THR A 96 -21.23 8.44 10.28
C THR A 96 -20.37 9.50 10.97
N LYS A 97 -19.05 9.44 10.82
CA LYS A 97 -18.08 10.37 11.43
C LYS A 97 -17.76 11.59 10.55
N LEU A 98 -18.23 11.62 9.30
CA LEU A 98 -18.13 12.77 8.40
C LEU A 98 -19.54 13.22 8.00
N TYR A 99 -19.76 14.50 7.75
CA TYR A 99 -20.97 14.99 7.09
C TYR A 99 -21.02 14.55 5.63
N ALA A 100 -22.22 14.41 5.06
CA ALA A 100 -22.40 13.84 3.72
C ALA A 100 -21.65 14.63 2.64
N LYS A 101 -21.70 15.97 2.74
CA LYS A 101 -20.95 16.88 1.87
C LYS A 101 -19.43 16.71 2.01
N ASN A 102 -18.96 16.56 3.25
CA ASN A 102 -17.54 16.39 3.55
C ASN A 102 -17.04 15.01 3.10
N GLN A 103 -17.82 13.95 3.28
CA GLN A 103 -17.52 12.62 2.74
C GLN A 103 -17.42 12.65 1.21
N ALA A 104 -18.40 13.26 0.52
CA ALA A 104 -18.39 13.34 -0.94
C ALA A 104 -17.11 14.04 -1.44
N LEU A 105 -16.69 15.10 -0.74
CA LEU A 105 -15.49 15.85 -1.05
C LEU A 105 -14.20 15.07 -0.79
N VAL A 106 -14.13 14.33 0.33
CA VAL A 106 -13.02 13.41 0.63
C VAL A 106 -12.92 12.35 -0.45
N CYS A 107 -14.04 11.71 -0.81
CA CYS A 107 -14.08 10.69 -1.85
C CYS A 107 -13.72 11.22 -3.23
N GLN A 108 -14.18 12.42 -3.60
CA GLN A 108 -13.79 13.09 -4.84
C GLN A 108 -12.30 13.43 -4.86
N THR A 109 -11.72 13.75 -3.71
CA THR A 109 -10.29 14.06 -3.62
C THR A 109 -9.47 12.77 -3.74
N MET A 110 -9.86 11.72 -3.03
CA MET A 110 -9.25 10.40 -3.12
C MET A 110 -9.34 9.80 -4.53
N SER A 111 -10.46 9.98 -5.26
CA SER A 111 -10.62 9.41 -6.60
C SER A 111 -9.60 9.94 -7.62
N LYS A 112 -9.09 11.16 -7.44
CA LYS A 112 -7.99 11.72 -8.26
C LYS A 112 -6.70 10.90 -8.16
N TYR A 113 -6.56 10.17 -7.07
CA TYR A 113 -5.39 9.35 -6.76
C TYR A 113 -5.67 7.85 -6.96
N SER A 114 -6.87 7.49 -7.47
CA SER A 114 -7.29 6.10 -7.72
C SER A 114 -6.33 5.29 -8.57
N SER A 115 -5.64 5.92 -9.51
CA SER A 115 -4.61 5.30 -10.36
C SER A 115 -3.33 4.90 -9.62
N PHE A 116 -3.17 5.33 -8.36
CA PHE A 116 -2.01 5.03 -7.52
C PHE A 116 -2.33 4.05 -6.39
N PHE A 117 -3.57 3.57 -6.32
CA PHE A 117 -4.10 2.64 -5.32
C PHE A 117 -4.14 1.22 -5.86
#